data_AF-A0A223KPG4-F1
#
_entry.id   AF-A0A223KPG4-F1
#
_cell.length_a   1.000
_cell.length_b   1.000
_cell.length_c   1.000
_cell.angle_alpha   90.00
_cell.angle_beta   90.00
_cell.angle_gamma   90.00
#
_symmetry.space_group_name_H-M   'P 1'
#
loop_
_entity.id
_entity.type
_entity.pdbx_description
1 polymer ?
#
loop_
_entity_poly.entity_id
_entity_poly.type
_entity_poly.pdbx_seq_one_letter_code
_entity_poly.pdbx_strand_id
1 'polypeptide(L)' 'MRGLGVIIVLPIISVLFGLYFITLGLWELREGLNRKQYIMYMFTGLFFLVVLTPMIWLFGSAFLVRMN' A
#
# COMPACT_ATOMS: atom_id res chain seq x y z
N MET A 1 -0.51 25.48 1.21
CA MET A 1 -0.14 24.70 0.00
C MET A 1 0.81 23.51 0.28
N ARG A 2 1.61 23.45 1.36
CA ARG A 2 2.57 22.34 1.59
C ARG A 2 1.97 21.02 2.11
N GLY A 3 0.87 21.05 2.87
CA GLY A 3 0.27 19.84 3.47
C GLY A 3 -0.51 18.94 2.50
N LEU A 4 -1.17 19.54 1.50
CA LEU A 4 -2.00 18.80 0.53
C LEU A 4 -1.18 17.84 -0.35
N GLY A 5 0.04 18.24 -0.72
CA GLY A 5 0.93 17.39 -1.53
C GLY A 5 1.29 16.09 -0.82
N VAL A 6 1.58 16.14 0.48
CA VAL A 6 1.95 14.94 1.27
C VAL A 6 0.79 13.94 1.36
N ILE A 7 -0.43 14.44 1.54
CA ILE A 7 -1.64 13.61 1.69
C ILE A 7 -2.05 12.95 0.38
N ILE A 8 -1.71 13.54 -0.76
CA ILE A 8 -1.95 12.94 -2.08
C ILE A 8 -0.82 11.95 -2.44
N VAL A 9 0.43 12.31 -2.17
CA VAL A 9 1.60 11.52 -2.59
C VAL A 9 1.76 10.24 -1.77
N LEU A 10 1.52 10.27 -0.44
CA LEU A 10 1.69 9.10 0.42
C LEU A 10 0.78 7.90 0.03
N PRO A 11 -0.53 8.08 -0.23
CA PRO A 11 -1.37 7.00 -0.73
C PRO A 11 -0.88 6.42 -2.05
N ILE A 12 -0.41 7.26 -2.99
CA ILE A 12 0.10 6.79 -4.29
C ILE A 12 1.33 5.90 -4.09
N ILE A 13 2.27 6.33 -3.26
CA ILE A 13 3.47 5.54 -2.93
C ILE A 13 3.07 4.20 -2.30
N SER A 14 2.12 4.22 -1.35
CA SER A 14 1.59 3.02 -0.72
C SER A 14 0.98 2.04 -1.73
N VAL A 15 0.22 2.54 -2.71
CA VAL A 15 -0.33 1.73 -3.80
C VAL A 15 0.78 1.11 -4.65
N LEU A 16 1.82 1.87 -5.01
CA LEU A 16 2.95 1.36 -5.78
C LEU A 16 3.68 0.22 -5.06
N PHE A 17 3.94 0.36 -3.75
CA PHE A 17 4.51 -0.71 -2.95
C PHE A 17 3.58 -1.92 -2.89
N GLY A 18 2.28 -1.72 -2.71
CA GLY A 18 1.29 -2.81 -2.70
C GLY A 18 1.28 -3.61 -4.00
N LEU A 19 1.24 -2.93 -5.13
CA LEU A 19 1.28 -3.54 -6.46
C LEU A 19 2.60 -4.26 -6.74
N TYR A 20 3.72 -3.67 -6.29
CA TYR A 20 5.04 -4.30 -6.41
C TYR A 20 5.08 -5.64 -5.65
N PHE A 21 4.62 -5.67 -4.39
CA PHE A 21 4.57 -6.90 -3.61
C PHE A 21 3.62 -7.94 -4.18
N ILE A 22 2.46 -7.54 -4.72
CA ILE A 22 1.57 -8.48 -5.41
C ILE A 22 2.26 -9.07 -6.64
N THR A 23 2.96 -8.26 -7.42
CA THR A 23 3.69 -8.73 -8.60
C THR A 23 4.79 -9.72 -8.23
N LEU A 24 5.54 -9.44 -7.16
CA LEU A 24 6.49 -10.39 -6.57
C LEU A 24 5.80 -11.68 -6.11
N GLY A 25 4.67 -11.59 -5.41
CA GLY A 25 3.88 -12.76 -5.03
C GLY A 25 3.50 -13.60 -6.24
N LEU A 26 2.95 -13.00 -7.28
CA LEU A 26 2.59 -13.70 -8.51
C LEU A 26 3.81 -14.34 -9.21
N TRP A 27 4.98 -13.70 -9.14
CA TRP A 27 6.22 -14.28 -9.63
C TRP A 27 6.61 -15.56 -8.86
N GLU A 28 6.56 -15.52 -7.53
CA GLU A 28 6.81 -16.69 -6.67
C GLU A 28 5.80 -17.82 -6.92
N LEU A 29 4.53 -17.46 -7.19
CA LEU A 29 3.50 -18.43 -7.55
C LEU A 29 3.82 -19.14 -8.86
N ARG A 30 4.35 -18.39 -9.85
CA ARG A 30 4.77 -18.93 -11.15
C ARG A 30 5.94 -19.90 -11.01
N GLU A 31 6.94 -19.57 -10.19
CA GLU A 31 8.08 -20.46 -9.94
C GLU A 31 7.66 -21.69 -9.13
N GLY A 32 6.74 -21.55 -8.18
CA GLY A 32 6.18 -22.66 -7.41
C GLY A 32 7.15 -23.29 -6.40
N LEU A 33 8.35 -22.75 -6.25
CA LEU A 33 9.41 -23.27 -5.40
C LEU A 33 9.18 -22.97 -3.91
N ASN A 34 8.75 -21.74 -3.59
CA ASN A 34 8.60 -21.29 -2.20
C ASN A 34 7.21 -20.72 -1.90
N ARG A 35 6.29 -21.60 -1.48
CA ARG A 35 4.90 -21.21 -1.15
C ARG A 35 4.80 -20.22 0.00
N LYS A 36 5.72 -20.26 0.97
CA LYS A 36 5.73 -19.33 2.11
C LYS A 36 6.00 -17.91 1.63
N GLN A 37 6.93 -17.76 0.69
CA GLN A 37 7.32 -16.47 0.12
C GLN A 37 6.18 -15.87 -0.72
N TYR A 38 5.52 -16.68 -1.55
CA TYR A 38 4.28 -16.30 -2.24
C TYR A 38 3.24 -15.70 -1.28
N ILE A 39 2.88 -16.45 -0.22
CA ILE A 39 1.85 -16.02 0.73
C ILE A 39 2.27 -14.71 1.41
N MET A 40 3.53 -14.61 1.82
CA MET A 40 4.06 -13.42 2.48
C MET A 40 3.92 -12.19 1.59
N TYR A 41 4.43 -12.24 0.35
CA TYR A 41 4.37 -11.09 -0.56
C TYR A 41 2.94 -10.72 -0.95
N MET A 42 2.08 -11.70 -1.23
CA MET A 42 0.67 -11.43 -1.53
C MET A 42 -0.04 -10.73 -0.37
N PHE A 43 0.10 -11.23 0.85
CA PHE A 43 -0.55 -10.61 2.01
C PHE A 43 0.02 -9.24 2.32
N THR A 44 1.34 -9.06 2.23
CA THR A 44 1.95 -7.74 2.39
C THR A 44 1.42 -6.76 1.35
N GLY A 45 1.38 -7.14 0.06
CA GLY A 45 0.89 -6.27 -0.99
C GLY A 45 -0.60 -5.90 -0.84
N LEU A 46 -1.44 -6.88 -0.49
CA LEU A 46 -2.85 -6.65 -0.19
C LEU A 46 -3.05 -5.77 1.05
N PHE A 47 -2.21 -5.92 2.09
CA PHE A 47 -2.23 -5.04 3.24
C PHE A 47 -1.95 -3.58 2.84
N PHE A 48 -0.94 -3.34 2.00
CA PHE A 48 -0.64 -2.00 1.49
C PHE A 48 -1.83 -1.40 0.73
N LEU A 49 -2.50 -2.17 -0.14
CA LEU A 49 -3.61 -1.67 -0.94
C LEU A 49 -4.91 -1.49 -0.14
N VAL A 50 -5.30 -2.49 0.65
CA VAL A 50 -6.64 -2.59 1.23
C VAL A 50 -6.70 -1.98 2.62
N VAL A 51 -5.58 -1.95 3.35
CA VAL A 51 -5.55 -1.47 4.74
C VAL A 51 -4.77 -0.17 4.84
N LEU A 52 -3.50 -0.17 4.44
CA LEU A 52 -2.62 0.97 4.68
C LEU A 52 -3.03 2.19 3.86
N THR A 53 -3.32 2.02 2.57
CA THR A 53 -3.70 3.13 1.68
C THR A 53 -4.98 3.84 2.16
N PRO A 54 -6.10 3.15 2.46
CA PRO A 54 -7.28 3.80 3.03
C PRO A 54 -7.02 4.45 4.38
N MET A 55 -6.20 3.83 5.25
CA MET A 55 -5.84 4.42 6.53
C MET A 55 -5.09 5.74 6.34
N ILE A 56 -4.07 5.80 5.48
CA ILE A 56 -3.32 7.04 5.19
C ILE A 56 -4.27 8.14 4.71
N TRP A 57 -5.23 7.80 3.82
CA TRP A 57 -6.21 8.75 3.34
C TRP A 57 -7.15 9.26 4.44
N LEU A 58 -7.72 8.36 5.24
CA LEU A 58 -8.62 8.70 6.34
C LEU A 58 -7.94 9.55 7.42
N PHE A 59 -6.74 9.17 7.87
CA PHE A 59 -5.99 9.94 8.87
C PHE A 59 -5.50 11.27 8.30
N GLY A 60 -5.02 11.28 7.05
CA GLY A 60 -4.58 12.51 6.39
C GLY A 60 -5.71 13.53 6.22
N SER A 61 -6.88 13.08 5.77
CA SER A 61 -8.06 13.93 5.61
C SER A 61 -8.61 14.42 6.97
N ALA A 62 -8.71 13.56 7.98
CA ALA A 62 -9.13 13.96 9.32
C ALA A 62 -8.21 15.02 9.94
N PHE A 63 -6.90 14.90 9.72
CA PHE A 63 -5.92 15.88 10.16
C PHE A 63 -6.10 17.24 9.46
N LEU A 64 -6.35 17.26 8.13
CA LEU A 64 -6.62 18.51 7.40
C LEU A 64 -7.89 19.21 7.88
N VAL A 65 -8.97 18.46 8.11
CA VAL A 65 -10.24 19.03 8.60
C VAL A 65 -10.04 19.71 9.94
N ARG A 66 -9.19 19.16 10.82
CA ARG A 66 -8.89 19.77 12.12
C ARG A 66 -8.04 21.05 12.02
N MET A 67 -7.22 21.18 10.97
CA MET A 67 -6.30 22.32 10.79
C MET A 67 -6.91 23.52 10.07
N ASN A 68 -8.07 23.35 9.44
CA ASN A 68 -8.76 24.37 8.65
C ASN A 68 -9.91 25.00 9.46
#